data_AF-A0A260YVI0-F1
#
_entry.id   AF-A0A260YVI0-F1
#
_cell.length_a   1.000
_cell.length_b   1.000
_cell.length_c   1.000
_cell.angle_alpha   90.00
_cell.angle_beta   90.00
_cell.angle_gamma   90.00
#
_symmetry.space_group_name_H-M   'P 1'
#
loop_
_entity.id
_entity.type
_entity.pdbx_description
1 polymer ?
#
loop_
_entity_poly.entity_id
_entity_poly.type
_entity_poly.pdbx_seq_one_letter_code
_entity_poly.pdbx_strand_id
1 'polypeptide(L)'
;MTDKSPFLKLPEIVMDNVLHYCDYMEIASLRKTCRSLRKFVDTAKSDGRVDKVMIDCDAYEGKFFLQLGEKTIEIAYTKTMDGCGIFDTGNWLWSRLLKGEDHMELLKNDFS
;
A
#
# COMPACT_ATOMS: atom_id res chain seq x y z
N MET A 1 -14.04 -13.35 -23.51
CA MET A 1 -12.71 -13.99 -23.38
C MET A 1 -12.38 -14.09 -21.90
N THR A 2 -12.46 -15.28 -21.32
CA THR A 2 -12.17 -15.54 -19.90
C THR A 2 -10.73 -16.00 -19.76
N ASP A 3 -9.79 -15.07 -19.90
CA ASP A 3 -8.43 -15.29 -19.43
C ASP A 3 -8.42 -15.14 -17.90
N LYS A 4 -8.87 -16.20 -17.23
CA LYS A 4 -8.64 -16.32 -15.78
C LYS A 4 -7.14 -16.54 -15.60
N SER A 5 -6.46 -15.50 -15.11
CA SER A 5 -5.04 -15.51 -14.70
C SER A 5 -4.67 -16.87 -14.09
N PRO A 6 -3.54 -17.49 -14.47
CA PRO A 6 -3.07 -18.76 -13.91
C PRO A 6 -2.99 -18.73 -12.39
N PHE A 7 -2.67 -17.57 -11.82
CA PHE A 7 -2.59 -17.35 -10.38
C PHE A 7 -3.96 -17.52 -9.69
N LEU A 8 -5.06 -17.14 -10.36
CA LEU A 8 -6.43 -17.34 -9.85
C LEU A 8 -6.94 -18.78 -9.97
N LYS A 9 -6.14 -19.69 -10.55
CA LYS A 9 -6.44 -21.12 -10.63
C LYS A 9 -5.70 -21.93 -9.56
N LEU A 10 -4.82 -21.28 -8.79
CA LEU A 10 -4.13 -21.94 -7.68
C LEU A 10 -5.14 -22.30 -6.59
N PRO A 11 -4.98 -23.47 -5.94
CA PRO A 11 -5.74 -23.78 -4.73
C PRO A 11 -5.53 -22.70 -3.66
N GLU A 12 -6.56 -22.41 -2.87
CA GLU A 12 -6.49 -21.37 -1.83
C GLU A 12 -5.32 -21.57 -0.87
N ILE A 13 -5.04 -22.81 -0.47
CA ILE A 13 -3.88 -23.14 0.40
C ILE A 13 -2.53 -22.78 -0.24
N VAL A 14 -2.42 -22.84 -1.56
CA VAL A 14 -1.20 -22.44 -2.27
C VAL A 14 -1.09 -20.93 -2.30
N MET A 15 -2.20 -20.21 -2.56
CA MET A 15 -2.20 -18.75 -2.53
C MET A 15 -1.91 -18.20 -1.12
N ASP A 16 -2.41 -18.86 -0.08
CA ASP A 16 -2.16 -18.49 1.32
C ASP A 16 -0.67 -18.65 1.68
N ASN A 17 -0.07 -19.77 1.28
CA ASN A 17 1.37 -19.98 1.41
C ASN A 17 2.17 -18.93 0.64
N VAL A 18 1.73 -18.48 -0.53
CA VAL A 18 2.40 -17.38 -1.25
C VAL A 18 2.34 -16.08 -0.45
N LEU A 19 1.17 -15.72 0.09
CA LEU A 19 1.01 -14.51 0.91
C LEU A 19 1.88 -14.53 2.17
N HIS A 20 2.21 -15.70 2.72
CA HIS A 20 3.12 -15.82 3.87
C HIS A 20 4.54 -15.33 3.57
N TYR A 21 4.96 -15.36 2.31
CA TYR A 21 6.26 -14.87 1.87
C TYR A 21 6.22 -13.43 1.35
N CYS A 22 5.04 -12.82 1.26
CA CYS A 22 4.91 -11.46 0.77
C CYS A 22 5.13 -10.43 1.87
N ASP A 23 5.88 -9.38 1.54
CA ASP A 23 5.97 -8.18 2.35
C ASP A 23 4.71 -7.30 2.22
N TYR A 24 4.59 -6.25 3.04
CA TYR A 24 3.44 -5.34 3.00
C TYR A 24 3.17 -4.76 1.61
N MET A 25 4.21 -4.39 0.86
CA MET A 25 4.04 -3.78 -0.46
C MET A 25 3.60 -4.76 -1.52
N GLU A 26 4.12 -5.98 -1.46
CA GLU A 26 3.69 -7.07 -2.32
C GLU A 26 2.21 -7.38 -2.07
N ILE A 27 1.80 -7.46 -0.81
CA ILE A 27 0.39 -7.62 -0.41
C ILE A 27 -0.47 -6.45 -0.91
N ALA A 28 -0.04 -5.21 -0.71
CA ALA A 28 -0.76 -4.02 -1.18
C ALA A 28 -0.89 -4.01 -2.72
N SER A 29 0.14 -4.45 -3.44
CA SER A 29 0.14 -4.57 -4.90
C SER A 29 -0.82 -5.67 -5.38
N LEU A 30 -0.81 -6.84 -4.73
CA LEU A 30 -1.75 -7.93 -5.01
C LEU A 30 -3.21 -7.47 -4.81
N ARG A 31 -3.49 -6.74 -3.72
CA ARG A 31 -4.82 -6.17 -3.44
C ARG A 31 -5.29 -5.18 -4.51
N LYS A 32 -4.37 -4.45 -5.15
CA LYS A 32 -4.66 -3.48 -6.22
C LYS A 32 -4.79 -4.12 -7.61
N THR A 33 -4.31 -5.35 -7.80
CA THR A 33 -4.24 -6.01 -9.13
C THR A 33 -5.62 -6.37 -9.70
N CYS A 34 -6.47 -7.11 -8.96
CA CYS A 34 -7.82 -7.45 -9.41
C CYS A 34 -8.80 -7.72 -8.26
N ARG A 35 -10.10 -7.74 -8.54
CA ARG A 35 -11.15 -7.93 -7.52
C ARG A 35 -11.05 -9.28 -6.79
N SER A 36 -10.69 -10.34 -7.50
CA SER A 36 -10.56 -11.68 -6.90
C SER A 36 -9.37 -11.75 -5.94
N LEU A 37 -8.21 -11.21 -6.34
CA LEU A 37 -7.03 -11.12 -5.47
C LEU A 37 -7.28 -10.26 -4.24
N ARG A 38 -7.91 -9.10 -4.43
CA ARG A 38 -8.34 -8.24 -3.34
C ARG A 38 -9.15 -9.00 -2.30
N LYS A 39 -10.21 -9.71 -2.74
CA LYS A 39 -11.06 -10.49 -1.85
C LYS A 39 -10.27 -11.58 -1.12
N PHE A 40 -9.34 -12.26 -1.81
CA PHE A 40 -8.52 -13.30 -1.21
C PHE A 40 -7.59 -12.73 -0.13
N VAL A 41 -6.81 -11.70 -0.46
CA VAL A 41 -5.91 -11.00 0.49
C VAL A 41 -6.67 -10.52 1.73
N ASP A 42 -7.83 -9.87 1.53
CA ASP A 42 -8.66 -9.35 2.62
C ASP A 42 -9.21 -10.47 3.52
N THR A 43 -9.39 -11.69 2.99
CA THR A 43 -9.89 -12.86 3.75
C THR A 43 -8.76 -13.61 4.45
N ALA A 44 -7.62 -13.79 3.78
CA ALA A 44 -6.47 -14.53 4.28
C ALA A 44 -5.80 -13.86 5.49
N LYS A 45 -6.04 -12.55 5.71
CA LYS A 45 -5.45 -11.76 6.81
C LYS A 45 -3.93 -11.96 6.88
N SER A 46 -3.27 -11.78 5.75
CA SER A 46 -1.82 -11.87 5.65
C SER A 46 -1.15 -10.93 6.65
N ASP A 47 -0.15 -11.43 7.38
CA ASP A 47 0.56 -10.74 8.46
C ASP A 47 1.27 -9.46 8.00
N GLY A 48 1.48 -9.29 6.68
CA GLY A 48 1.94 -8.03 6.10
C GLY A 48 3.29 -7.56 6.63
N ARG A 49 4.12 -8.49 7.13
CA ARG A 49 5.34 -8.28 7.95
C ARG A 49 5.93 -6.87 7.84
N VAL A 50 5.65 -6.05 8.85
CA VAL A 50 6.27 -4.75 9.08
C VAL A 50 6.95 -4.77 10.45
N ASP A 51 8.23 -4.46 10.51
CA ASP A 51 9.00 -4.46 11.76
C ASP A 51 8.72 -3.21 12.60
N LYS A 52 8.55 -2.07 11.93
CA LYS A 52 8.28 -0.78 12.57
C LYS A 52 7.40 0.09 11.68
N VAL A 53 6.39 0.70 12.31
CA VAL A 53 5.61 1.80 11.74
C VAL A 53 5.96 3.07 12.50
N MET A 54 6.27 4.14 11.78
CA MET A 54 6.42 5.48 12.35
C MET A 54 5.51 6.43 11.58
N ILE A 55 4.78 7.27 12.29
CA ILE A 55 3.94 8.31 11.72
C ILE A 55 4.48 9.65 12.24
N ASP A 56 4.76 10.56 11.32
CA ASP A 56 5.22 11.91 11.62
C ASP A 56 4.32 12.90 10.89
N CYS A 57 3.72 13.83 11.63
CA CYS A 57 2.72 14.74 11.08
C CYS A 57 2.95 16.15 11.63
N ASP A 58 2.87 17.13 10.74
CA ASP A 58 2.81 18.54 11.06
C ASP A 58 1.68 19.24 10.27
N ALA A 59 1.67 20.58 10.27
CA ALA A 59 0.62 21.38 9.62
C ALA A 59 0.69 21.39 8.08
N TYR A 60 1.77 20.89 7.50
CA TYR A 60 2.08 20.91 6.08
C TYR A 60 2.32 19.52 5.52
N GLU A 61 2.58 18.52 6.36
CA GLU A 61 2.95 17.20 5.90
C GLU A 61 2.48 16.10 6.84
N GLY A 62 2.02 15.01 6.24
CA GLY A 62 1.82 13.74 6.92
C GLY A 62 2.72 12.68 6.29
N LYS A 63 3.62 12.11 7.07
CA LYS A 63 4.52 11.03 6.66
C LYS A 63 4.22 9.78 7.45
N PHE A 64 4.31 8.64 6.78
CA PHE A 64 4.50 7.39 7.49
C PHE A 64 5.61 6.56 6.87
N PHE A 65 6.34 5.89 7.76
CA PHE A 65 7.49 5.07 7.44
C PHE A 65 7.19 3.63 7.83
N LEU A 66 7.45 2.72 6.89
CA LEU A 66 7.36 1.28 7.10
C LEU A 66 8.76 0.68 7.01
N GLN A 67 9.22 0.06 8.09
CA GLN A 67 10.45 -0.73 8.10
C GLN A 67 10.14 -2.19 7.78
N LEU A 68 10.78 -2.73 6.75
CA LEU A 68 10.69 -4.13 6.33
C LEU A 68 12.11 -4.70 6.19
N GLY A 69 12.63 -5.33 7.24
CA GLY A 69 14.01 -5.75 7.34
C GLY A 69 14.96 -4.57 7.21
N GLU A 70 15.82 -4.59 6.19
CA GLU A 70 16.76 -3.49 5.89
C GLU A 70 16.13 -2.38 5.02
N LYS A 71 14.92 -2.58 4.51
CA LYS A 71 14.23 -1.62 3.64
C LYS A 71 13.35 -0.70 4.45
N THR A 72 13.44 0.61 4.17
CA THR A 72 12.51 1.60 4.70
C THR A 72 11.70 2.18 3.54
N ILE A 73 10.39 2.20 3.70
CA ILE A 73 9.46 2.83 2.76
C ILE A 73 8.92 4.07 3.43
N GLU A 74 8.92 5.17 2.69
CA GLU A 74 8.37 6.45 3.10
C GLU A 74 7.23 6.78 2.16
N ILE A 75 6.08 7.09 2.75
CA ILE A 75 4.94 7.68 2.05
C ILE A 75 4.68 9.02 2.69
N ALA A 76 4.75 10.08 1.89
CA ALA A 76 4.57 11.46 2.34
C ALA A 76 3.40 12.12 1.59
N TYR A 77 2.55 12.77 2.37
CA TYR A 77 1.41 13.58 1.94
C TYR A 77 1.72 15.04 2.28
N THR A 78 2.22 15.77 1.29
CA THR A 78 2.67 17.15 1.48
C THR A 78 1.61 18.12 0.97
N LYS A 79 1.22 19.07 1.80
CA LYS A 79 0.35 20.19 1.44
C LYS A 79 1.02 21.07 0.39
N THR A 80 0.28 21.38 -0.67
CA THR A 80 0.68 22.31 -1.74
C THR A 80 -0.36 23.42 -1.87
N MET A 81 -0.07 24.44 -2.69
CA MET A 81 -1.04 25.52 -2.95
C MET A 81 -2.35 25.01 -3.56
N ASP A 82 -2.26 23.99 -4.41
CA ASP A 82 -3.39 23.51 -5.23
C ASP A 82 -3.97 22.17 -4.74
N GLY A 83 -3.53 21.64 -3.59
CA GLY A 83 -3.96 20.33 -3.06
C GLY A 83 -2.83 19.58 -2.36
N CYS A 84 -2.70 18.28 -2.61
CA CYS A 84 -1.70 17.42 -1.95
C CYS A 84 -0.71 16.80 -2.93
N GLY A 85 0.58 16.91 -2.65
CA GLY A 85 1.63 16.12 -3.29
C GLY A 85 1.81 14.79 -2.54
N ILE A 86 1.94 13.69 -3.27
CA ILE A 86 2.20 12.37 -2.71
C ILE A 86 3.57 11.89 -3.20
N PHE A 87 4.46 11.56 -2.26
CA PHE A 87 5.76 10.93 -2.52
C PHE A 87 5.78 9.52 -1.92
N ASP A 88 6.28 8.55 -2.68
CA ASP A 88 6.30 7.13 -2.30
C ASP A 88 7.60 6.48 -2.77
N THR A 89 8.51 6.20 -1.83
CA THR A 89 9.80 5.55 -2.14
C THR A 89 9.64 4.07 -2.49
N GLY A 90 8.56 3.42 -2.04
CA GLY A 90 8.27 2.02 -2.28
C GLY A 90 7.90 1.73 -3.74
N ASN A 91 7.32 2.71 -4.43
CA ASN A 91 6.89 2.58 -5.83
C ASN A 91 7.78 3.30 -6.85
N TRP A 92 8.90 3.92 -6.42
CA TRP A 92 9.76 4.79 -7.25
C TRP A 92 8.99 5.85 -8.05
N LEU A 93 7.78 6.18 -7.57
CA LEU A 93 6.83 7.07 -8.23
C LEU A 93 7.11 8.47 -7.72
N TRP A 94 7.57 9.33 -8.62
CA TRP A 94 7.79 10.73 -8.33
C TRP A 94 6.46 11.43 -8.03
N SER A 95 6.56 12.51 -7.26
CA SER A 95 5.47 13.28 -6.68
C SER A 95 4.20 13.33 -7.55
N ARG A 96 3.10 12.71 -7.10
CA ARG A 96 1.78 12.87 -7.73
C ARG A 96 1.05 14.02 -7.05
N LEU A 97 0.62 15.02 -7.81
CA LEU A 97 -0.26 16.08 -7.31
C LEU A 97 -1.73 15.66 -7.42
N LEU A 98 -2.44 15.67 -6.30
CA LEU A 98 -3.88 15.52 -6.21
C LEU A 98 -4.50 16.88 -5.91
N LYS A 99 -5.12 17.48 -6.93
CA LYS A 99 -5.68 18.84 -6.83
C LYS A 99 -6.93 18.86 -5.96
N GLY A 100 -7.02 19.87 -5.08
CA GLY A 100 -8.16 20.08 -4.19
C GLY A 100 -8.27 19.10 -3.03
N GLU A 101 -7.38 18.11 -2.95
CA GLU A 101 -7.37 17.12 -1.86
C GLU A 101 -6.62 17.67 -0.64
N ASP A 102 -7.14 17.36 0.55
CA ASP A 102 -6.45 17.64 1.80
C ASP A 102 -5.46 16.51 2.15
N HIS A 103 -4.21 16.88 2.40
CA HIS A 103 -3.13 15.96 2.74
C HIS A 103 -3.40 15.09 3.97
N MET A 104 -4.10 15.61 4.98
CA MET A 104 -4.35 14.87 6.21
C MET A 104 -5.54 13.93 6.09
N GLU A 105 -6.57 14.32 5.36
CA GLU A 105 -7.65 13.41 4.99
C GLU A 105 -7.13 12.25 4.12
N LEU A 106 -6.24 12.51 3.16
CA LEU A 106 -5.60 11.45 2.38
C LEU A 106 -4.78 10.50 3.23
N LEU A 107 -3.96 11.01 4.15
CA LEU A 107 -3.21 10.18 5.08
C LEU A 107 -4.14 9.31 5.93
N LYS A 108 -5.23 9.88 6.48
CA LYS A 108 -6.18 9.13 7.31
C LYS A 108 -6.85 8.00 6.53
N ASN A 109 -7.18 8.24 5.25
CA ASN A 109 -7.84 7.25 4.40
C ASN A 109 -6.99 5.98 4.19
N ASP A 110 -5.66 6.06 4.31
CA ASP A 110 -4.79 4.88 4.24
C ASP A 110 -4.87 4.00 5.49
N PHE A 111 -5.40 4.51 6.60
CA PHE A 111 -5.56 3.78 7.86
C PHE A 111 -6.99 3.28 8.12
N SER A 112 -7.95 3.55 7.23
CA SER A 112 -9.38 3.22 7.36
C SER A 112 -9.86 2.25 6.29
#